data_AF-A0A936NCL5-F1
#
_entry.id   AF-A0A936NCL5-F1
#
_cell.length_a   1.000
_cell.length_b   1.000
_cell.length_c   1.000
_cell.angle_alpha   90.00
_cell.angle_beta   90.00
_cell.angle_gamma   90.00
#
_symmetry.space_group_name_H-M   'P 1'
#
loop_
_entity.id
_entity.type
_entity.pdbx_description
1 polymer ?
#
loop_
_entity_poly.entity_id
_entity_poly.type
_entity_poly.pdbx_seq_one_letter_code
_entity_poly.pdbx_strand_id
1 'polypeptide(L)'
;MTTPPENAPGSAAGSPNHLGWHGQWLQAAAECLGVAPRSVSLARNRGAGAQGSLDGDDSAASALFGDEPTGEPATADPPLPLSMEPGQVVAEDRSSGRRTVLTVRRWGPARWARARASLSGDAELERSLMSGRAHIRLRQALIEMQADPMPSQHDLSAECSCGRESCKHLAALLVALADEIASDPLLLLMLRGVDRVELGGGAQLDETPAGWPRARDPGIAAATAWSRHRQAPALASHRPPSERVRVDAPPADSGLSRAGLGALADLAAHRAAALLDDAPPEADGGLGVLAERLVERGLAPTTVAKRSGLSNEELEVRRRARVLAGEAGVAVLLDRFEADPDDLADGATALGGRVRQRANLITSGPTGRQLRIDRRGRWWLLRSDPELGWVLVEGPSDDPASLCEDI
;
A
#
# COMPACT_ATOMS: atom_id res chain seq x y z
N MET A 1 -2.32 36.80 37.91
CA MET A 1 -1.55 35.55 37.89
C MET A 1 -2.51 34.39 37.78
N THR A 2 -2.76 33.88 36.56
CA THR A 2 -2.88 32.44 36.25
C THR A 2 -3.12 32.30 34.75
N THR A 3 -2.15 31.69 34.07
CA THR A 3 -2.17 31.22 32.69
C THR A 3 -3.12 30.02 32.52
N PRO A 4 -3.78 29.83 31.37
CA PRO A 4 -4.27 28.53 30.92
C PRO A 4 -3.20 27.80 30.10
N PRO A 5 -3.21 26.45 30.08
CA PRO A 5 -2.09 25.64 29.59
C PRO A 5 -2.05 25.48 28.06
N GLU A 6 -0.82 25.28 27.58
CA GLU A 6 -0.42 24.92 26.22
C GLU A 6 -1.14 23.67 25.69
N ASN A 7 -1.82 23.82 24.56
CA ASN A 7 -2.22 22.70 23.72
C ASN A 7 -1.02 22.24 22.89
N ALA A 8 -0.59 21.00 23.12
CA ALA A 8 0.32 20.27 22.24
C ALA A 8 -0.38 19.97 20.89
N PRO A 9 0.26 20.18 19.73
CA PRO A 9 -0.30 19.74 18.46
C PRO A 9 -0.13 18.22 18.31
N GLY A 10 -1.26 17.53 18.34
CA GLY A 10 -1.38 16.11 18.04
C GLY A 10 -0.98 15.80 16.60
N SER A 11 -0.21 14.72 16.49
CA SER A 11 0.22 14.06 15.26
C SER A 11 -0.94 13.84 14.29
N ALA A 12 -0.87 14.45 13.11
CA ALA A 12 -1.81 14.24 12.02
C ALA A 12 -1.54 12.88 11.35
N ALA A 13 -2.46 11.93 11.55
CA ALA A 13 -2.54 10.68 10.81
C ALA A 13 -2.96 10.93 9.35
N GLY A 14 -2.33 10.19 8.43
CA GLY A 14 -2.28 10.47 7.01
C GLY A 14 -3.53 10.12 6.19
N SER A 15 -3.81 10.98 5.21
CA SER A 15 -4.72 10.75 4.08
C SER A 15 -4.04 9.91 2.97
N PRO A 16 -4.81 9.11 2.21
CA PRO A 16 -4.28 8.23 1.18
C PRO A 16 -4.08 8.98 -0.14
N ASN A 17 -3.00 9.78 -0.25
CA ASN A 17 -2.25 10.04 -1.50
C ASN A 17 -1.09 11.05 -1.37
N HIS A 18 -0.64 11.38 -0.17
CA HIS A 18 0.58 12.17 -0.05
C HIS A 18 1.80 11.24 -0.06
N LEU A 19 2.23 10.79 -1.24
CA LEU A 19 3.64 10.47 -1.40
C LEU A 19 4.42 11.68 -0.86
N GLY A 20 5.39 11.46 0.03
CA GLY A 20 6.32 12.53 0.40
C GLY A 20 7.02 13.08 -0.85
N TRP A 21 7.70 14.23 -0.76
CA TRP A 21 8.41 14.81 -1.92
C TRP A 21 9.29 13.79 -2.64
N HIS A 22 9.91 12.86 -1.92
CA HIS A 22 10.70 11.75 -2.47
C HIS A 22 9.90 10.84 -3.43
N GLY A 23 8.69 10.43 -3.04
CA GLY A 23 7.88 9.49 -3.81
C GLY A 23 7.29 10.15 -5.05
N GLN A 24 6.82 11.40 -4.91
CA GLN A 24 6.34 12.20 -6.04
C GLN A 24 7.47 12.48 -7.02
N TRP A 25 8.65 12.81 -6.52
CA TRP A 25 9.83 13.07 -7.34
C TRP A 25 10.29 11.82 -8.08
N LEU A 26 10.39 10.67 -7.40
CA LEU A 26 10.80 9.40 -8.01
C LEU A 26 9.86 9.00 -9.15
N GLN A 27 8.56 9.13 -8.93
CA GLN A 27 7.55 8.86 -9.95
C GLN A 27 7.72 9.79 -11.16
N ALA A 28 7.75 11.11 -10.93
CA ALA A 28 7.90 12.09 -12.01
C ALA A 28 9.21 11.89 -12.78
N ALA A 29 10.32 11.60 -12.09
CA ALA A 29 11.61 11.37 -12.73
C ALA A 29 11.63 10.10 -13.57
N ALA A 30 11.05 9.00 -13.09
CA ALA A 30 10.93 7.76 -13.84
C ALA A 30 10.08 7.94 -15.10
N GLU A 31 8.95 8.66 -14.99
CA GLU A 31 8.08 9.00 -16.12
C GLU A 31 8.80 9.86 -17.16
N CYS A 32 9.54 10.90 -16.74
CA CYS A 32 10.28 11.77 -17.66
C CYS A 32 11.39 11.05 -18.43
N LEU A 33 12.01 10.04 -17.82
CA LEU A 33 13.15 9.30 -18.39
C LEU A 33 12.76 7.95 -18.98
N GLY A 34 11.45 7.64 -19.07
CA GLY A 34 10.96 6.38 -19.63
C GLY A 34 11.36 5.13 -18.85
N VAL A 35 11.69 5.27 -17.56
CA VAL A 35 12.10 4.15 -16.71
C VAL A 35 10.87 3.35 -16.28
N ALA A 36 10.80 2.08 -16.70
CA ALA A 36 9.66 1.22 -16.38
C ALA A 36 9.46 1.05 -14.85
N PRO A 37 8.20 1.04 -14.35
CA PRO A 37 7.91 0.85 -12.92
C PRO A 37 8.51 -0.43 -12.32
N ARG A 38 8.61 -1.49 -13.13
CA ARG A 38 9.26 -2.74 -12.73
C ARG A 38 10.75 -2.55 -12.42
N SER A 39 11.46 -1.72 -13.19
CA SER A 39 12.87 -1.42 -12.97
C SER A 39 13.09 -0.66 -11.67
N VAL A 40 12.20 0.29 -11.35
CA VAL A 40 12.20 1.03 -10.07
C VAL A 40 11.94 0.08 -8.90
N SER A 41 10.97 -0.83 -9.05
CA SER A 41 10.62 -1.82 -8.03
C SER A 41 11.77 -2.80 -7.77
N LEU A 42 12.43 -3.29 -8.82
CA LEU A 42 13.61 -4.15 -8.71
C LEU A 42 14.79 -3.44 -8.04
N ALA A 43 15.04 -2.18 -8.39
CA ALA A 43 16.09 -1.37 -7.77
C ALA A 43 15.85 -1.18 -6.26
N ARG A 44 14.60 -0.92 -5.86
CA ARG A 44 14.20 -0.77 -4.45
C ARG A 44 14.39 -2.06 -3.65
N ASN A 45 14.08 -3.21 -4.25
CA ASN A 45 14.18 -4.51 -3.60
C ASN A 45 15.63 -5.00 -3.46
N ARG A 46 16.56 -4.57 -4.33
CA ARG A 46 17.99 -4.91 -4.19
C ARG A 46 18.64 -4.28 -2.96
N GLY A 47 18.26 -3.06 -2.61
CA GLY A 47 18.65 -2.43 -1.34
C GLY A 47 18.17 -3.18 -0.09
N ALA A 48 17.25 -4.14 -0.24
CA ALA A 48 16.66 -4.94 0.82
C ALA A 48 17.16 -6.41 0.88
N GLY A 49 18.17 -6.80 0.07
CA GLY A 49 18.89 -8.07 0.24
C GLY A 49 18.69 -9.15 -0.85
N ALA A 50 18.66 -8.79 -2.14
CA ALA A 50 18.59 -9.79 -3.22
C ALA A 50 19.78 -9.66 -4.19
N GLN A 51 20.72 -10.61 -4.13
CA GLN A 51 21.79 -10.75 -5.12
C GLN A 51 21.20 -11.19 -6.47
N GLY A 52 21.53 -10.45 -7.52
CA GLY A 52 21.30 -10.85 -8.90
C GLY A 52 22.21 -10.05 -9.82
N SER A 53 23.15 -10.73 -10.48
CA SER A 53 24.13 -10.12 -11.39
C SER A 53 23.46 -9.19 -12.41
N LEU A 54 24.16 -8.10 -12.72
CA LEU A 54 23.73 -7.09 -13.69
C LEU A 54 23.99 -7.51 -15.16
N ASP A 55 24.44 -8.73 -15.43
CA ASP A 55 24.80 -9.17 -16.79
C ASP A 55 23.90 -10.26 -17.40
N GLY A 56 22.75 -10.58 -16.79
CA GLY A 56 21.78 -11.52 -17.38
C GLY A 56 20.92 -10.85 -18.46
N ASP A 57 21.06 -11.31 -19.70
CA ASP A 57 20.17 -10.99 -20.84
C ASP A 57 18.71 -11.42 -20.58
N ASP A 58 17.77 -10.67 -21.16
CA ASP A 58 16.30 -10.81 -21.06
C ASP A 58 15.76 -12.08 -21.78
N SER A 59 16.29 -13.26 -21.47
CA SER A 59 15.74 -14.52 -21.99
C SER A 59 15.92 -15.69 -21.02
N ALA A 60 15.03 -15.80 -20.01
CA ALA A 60 14.69 -17.09 -19.41
C ALA A 60 13.40 -16.99 -18.58
N ALA A 61 12.28 -17.36 -19.21
CA ALA A 61 11.16 -17.95 -18.50
C ALA A 61 11.45 -19.45 -18.34
N SER A 62 11.92 -19.88 -17.16
CA SER A 62 11.77 -21.23 -16.60
C SER A 62 12.72 -21.41 -15.41
N ALA A 63 12.16 -21.45 -14.20
CA ALA A 63 12.64 -22.26 -13.07
C ALA A 63 11.71 -21.99 -11.87
N LEU A 64 10.59 -22.69 -11.83
CA LEU A 64 9.90 -23.02 -10.58
C LEU A 64 10.34 -24.45 -10.22
N PHE A 65 10.61 -24.67 -8.93
CA PHE A 65 11.07 -25.90 -8.25
C PHE A 65 12.59 -26.08 -8.11
N GLY A 66 13.08 -25.99 -6.86
CA GLY A 66 14.42 -26.40 -6.44
C GLY A 66 14.86 -25.76 -5.12
N ASP A 67 14.68 -26.51 -4.02
CA ASP A 67 15.31 -26.49 -2.68
C ASP A 67 15.49 -25.19 -1.86
N GLU A 68 15.13 -25.30 -0.57
CA GLU A 68 15.43 -24.34 0.50
C GLU A 68 16.94 -24.09 0.63
N PRO A 69 17.41 -22.83 0.62
CA PRO A 69 18.79 -22.54 0.97
C PRO A 69 18.92 -22.35 2.48
N THR A 70 19.51 -23.32 3.15
CA THR A 70 20.23 -23.10 4.41
C THR A 70 21.45 -22.22 4.13
N GLY A 71 21.35 -20.91 4.37
CA GLY A 71 22.44 -19.95 4.18
C GLY A 71 22.36 -18.82 5.21
N GLU A 72 23.53 -18.43 5.74
CA GLU A 72 23.73 -17.32 6.67
C GLU A 72 23.03 -16.02 6.21
N PRO A 73 22.61 -15.14 7.15
CA PRO A 73 21.92 -13.89 6.79
C PRO A 73 22.81 -13.02 5.89
N ALA A 74 22.39 -12.89 4.63
CA ALA A 74 23.04 -12.06 3.63
C ALA A 74 23.19 -10.62 4.14
N THR A 75 24.43 -10.14 4.17
CA THR A 75 24.74 -8.74 4.44
C THR A 75 24.12 -7.88 3.33
N ALA A 76 23.25 -6.94 3.70
CA ALA A 76 22.65 -6.01 2.76
C ALA A 76 23.74 -5.27 1.96
N ASP A 77 23.58 -5.18 0.63
CA ASP A 77 24.52 -4.46 -0.23
C ASP A 77 24.61 -2.98 0.23
N PRO A 78 25.82 -2.39 0.20
CA PRO A 78 25.99 -1.00 0.56
C PRO A 78 25.22 -0.09 -0.41
N PRO A 79 24.67 1.05 0.07
CA PRO A 79 23.93 1.97 -0.77
C PRO A 79 24.80 2.50 -1.92
N LEU A 80 24.18 2.69 -3.09
CA LEU A 80 24.84 3.24 -4.28
C LEU A 80 25.39 4.64 -3.96
N PRO A 81 26.72 4.87 -4.02
CA PRO A 81 27.28 6.17 -3.71
C PRO A 81 26.87 7.21 -4.77
N LEU A 82 26.39 8.35 -4.29
CA LEU A 82 25.99 9.49 -5.13
C LEU A 82 26.91 10.68 -4.89
N SER A 83 27.33 11.31 -5.99
CA SER A 83 27.92 12.65 -5.99
C SER A 83 26.89 13.61 -6.55
N MET A 84 26.60 14.70 -5.84
CA MET A 84 25.52 15.63 -6.19
C MET A 84 26.05 17.05 -6.24
N GLU A 85 25.75 17.74 -7.34
CA GLU A 85 26.06 19.14 -7.59
C GLU A 85 24.82 19.85 -8.14
N PRO A 86 24.74 21.19 -8.07
CA PRO A 86 23.62 21.92 -8.67
C PRO A 86 23.40 21.57 -10.14
N GLY A 87 22.29 20.89 -10.43
CA GLY A 87 21.91 20.44 -11.76
C GLY A 87 22.50 19.11 -12.23
N GLN A 88 23.24 18.38 -11.39
CA GLN A 88 23.82 17.10 -11.78
C GLN A 88 23.92 16.11 -10.61
N VAL A 89 23.59 14.85 -10.88
CA VAL A 89 23.81 13.73 -9.96
C VAL A 89 24.57 12.63 -10.69
N VAL A 90 25.66 12.17 -10.09
CA VAL A 90 26.50 11.10 -10.63
C VAL A 90 26.47 9.93 -9.66
N ALA A 91 26.21 8.74 -10.19
CA ALA A 91 26.34 7.48 -9.46
C ALA A 91 27.42 6.62 -10.11
N GLU A 92 28.28 6.05 -9.29
CA GLU A 92 29.29 5.08 -9.70
C GLU A 92 29.06 3.76 -8.95
N ASP A 93 28.54 2.78 -9.68
CA ASP A 93 28.33 1.44 -9.13
C ASP A 93 29.64 0.67 -9.20
N ARG A 94 30.27 0.47 -8.03
CA ARG A 94 31.54 -0.27 -7.91
C ARG A 94 31.41 -1.74 -8.28
N SER A 95 30.22 -2.32 -8.15
CA SER A 95 29.98 -3.75 -8.44
C SER A 95 29.93 -4.01 -9.95
N SER A 96 29.37 -3.09 -10.72
CA SER A 96 29.21 -3.22 -12.17
C SER A 96 30.17 -2.34 -12.98
N GLY A 97 30.94 -1.46 -12.31
CA GLY A 97 31.78 -0.46 -12.95
C GLY A 97 31.00 0.57 -13.78
N ARG A 98 29.68 0.69 -13.55
CA ARG A 98 28.81 1.56 -14.36
C ARG A 98 28.73 2.94 -13.75
N ARG A 99 28.82 3.94 -14.64
CA ARG A 99 28.68 5.36 -14.32
C ARG A 99 27.39 5.87 -14.93
N THR A 100 26.53 6.44 -14.09
CA THR A 100 25.27 7.04 -14.52
C THR A 100 25.27 8.50 -14.12
N VAL A 101 24.96 9.39 -15.06
CA VAL A 101 24.84 10.83 -14.87
C VAL A 101 23.39 11.22 -15.13
N LEU A 102 22.76 11.81 -14.13
CA LEU A 102 21.47 12.47 -14.24
C LEU A 102 21.71 13.97 -14.26
N THR A 103 21.24 14.64 -15.29
CA THR A 103 21.24 16.10 -15.38
C THR A 103 19.86 16.62 -15.05
N VAL A 104 19.81 17.64 -14.19
CA VAL A 104 18.59 18.31 -13.75
C VAL A 104 18.64 19.77 -14.19
N ARG A 105 17.59 20.23 -14.86
CA ARG A 105 17.51 21.62 -15.31
C ARG A 105 17.39 22.56 -14.12
N ARG A 106 18.37 23.44 -14.01
CA ARG A 106 18.40 24.51 -13.01
C ARG A 106 17.37 25.59 -13.32
N TRP A 107 16.85 26.22 -12.27
CA TRP A 107 16.08 27.43 -12.39
C TRP A 107 16.99 28.60 -12.75
N GLY A 108 16.50 29.49 -13.61
CA GLY A 108 17.17 30.78 -13.81
C GLY A 108 17.10 31.63 -12.53
N PRO A 109 18.09 32.49 -12.26
CA PRO A 109 18.18 33.27 -11.02
C PRO A 109 16.93 34.14 -10.78
N ALA A 110 16.32 34.67 -11.83
CA ALA A 110 15.09 35.45 -11.73
C ALA A 110 13.88 34.65 -11.23
N ARG A 111 13.81 33.35 -11.51
CA ARG A 111 12.70 32.48 -11.06
C ARG A 111 12.79 32.25 -9.56
N TRP A 112 13.98 31.93 -9.06
CA TRP A 112 14.21 31.74 -7.64
C TRP A 112 14.06 33.04 -6.84
N ALA A 113 14.59 34.17 -7.34
CA ALA A 113 14.45 35.46 -6.66
C ALA A 113 12.98 35.85 -6.41
N ARG A 114 12.09 35.60 -7.38
CA ARG A 114 10.64 35.83 -7.20
C ARG A 114 10.01 34.90 -6.18
N ALA A 115 10.39 33.62 -6.20
CA ALA A 115 9.92 32.65 -5.22
C ALA A 115 10.39 33.03 -3.81
N ARG A 116 11.67 33.37 -3.65
CA ARG A 116 12.27 33.79 -2.38
C ARG A 116 11.58 35.03 -1.82
N ALA A 117 11.39 36.08 -2.62
CA ALA A 117 10.75 37.32 -2.18
C ALA A 117 9.34 37.11 -1.61
N SER A 118 8.60 36.15 -2.16
CA SER A 118 7.25 35.82 -1.71
C SER A 118 7.26 34.91 -0.47
N LEU A 119 8.32 34.11 -0.28
CA LEU A 119 8.53 33.30 0.93
C LEU A 119 8.97 34.15 2.13
N SER A 120 9.66 35.27 1.91
CA SER A 120 10.21 36.17 2.94
C SER A 120 9.17 36.84 3.87
N GLY A 121 7.88 36.57 3.68
CA GLY A 121 6.78 37.07 4.51
C GLY A 121 6.17 36.04 5.45
N ASP A 122 6.54 34.76 5.34
CA ASP A 122 5.97 33.66 6.14
C ASP A 122 7.04 33.05 7.06
N ALA A 123 7.02 33.46 8.33
CA ALA A 123 7.97 33.02 9.36
C ALA A 123 7.96 31.50 9.61
N GLU A 124 6.88 30.80 9.27
CA GLU A 124 6.81 29.34 9.38
C GLU A 124 7.56 28.66 8.23
N LEU A 125 7.41 29.17 7.00
CA LEU A 125 8.13 28.67 5.84
C LEU A 125 9.64 28.96 5.93
N GLU A 126 10.02 30.14 6.42
CA GLU A 126 11.42 30.46 6.67
C GLU A 126 12.06 29.52 7.70
N ARG A 127 11.36 29.24 8.80
CA ARG A 127 11.82 28.27 9.81
C ARG A 127 11.91 26.86 9.23
N SER A 128 10.98 26.49 8.35
CA SER A 128 11.01 25.19 7.64
C SER A 128 12.29 25.05 6.83
N LEU A 129 12.61 26.05 6.01
CA LEU A 129 13.84 26.10 5.19
C LEU A 129 15.11 26.05 6.05
N MET A 130 15.18 26.86 7.11
CA MET A 130 16.33 26.86 8.03
C MET A 130 16.52 25.52 8.74
N SER A 131 15.44 24.78 9.00
CA SER A 131 15.49 23.51 9.72
C SER A 131 15.71 22.28 8.83
N GLY A 132 15.89 22.46 7.52
CA GLY A 132 16.03 21.34 6.58
C GLY A 132 14.74 20.53 6.36
N ARG A 133 13.59 21.03 6.80
CA ARG A 133 12.30 20.35 6.68
C ARG A 133 11.55 20.89 5.47
N ALA A 134 11.06 20.02 4.58
CA ALA A 134 10.07 20.41 3.58
C ALA A 134 8.66 20.20 4.12
N HIS A 135 8.13 21.23 4.79
CA HIS A 135 6.74 21.26 5.18
C HIS A 135 5.84 21.24 3.93
N ILE A 136 4.68 20.59 3.99
CA ILE A 136 3.74 20.50 2.84
C ILE A 136 3.38 21.88 2.27
N ARG A 137 3.28 22.90 3.15
CA ARG A 137 3.02 24.29 2.77
C ARG A 137 4.12 24.90 1.90
N LEU A 138 5.38 24.47 2.05
CA LEU A 138 6.50 24.98 1.24
C LEU A 138 6.32 24.60 -0.24
N ARG A 139 5.89 23.37 -0.54
CA ARG A 139 5.67 22.94 -1.92
C ARG A 139 4.53 23.73 -2.54
N GLN A 140 3.45 23.85 -1.80
CA GLN A 140 2.25 24.54 -2.26
C GLN A 140 2.56 26.01 -2.61
N ALA A 141 3.28 26.70 -1.72
CA ALA A 141 3.76 28.05 -2.00
C ALA A 141 4.65 28.09 -3.26
N LEU A 142 5.60 27.16 -3.40
CA LEU A 142 6.48 27.07 -4.58
C LEU A 142 5.70 26.85 -5.88
N ILE A 143 4.66 26.01 -5.86
CA ILE A 143 3.77 25.77 -7.02
C ILE A 143 3.03 27.06 -7.42
N GLU A 144 2.44 27.76 -6.46
CA GLU A 144 1.70 29.02 -6.70
C GLU A 144 2.59 30.09 -7.35
N MET A 145 3.88 30.06 -7.06
CA MET A 145 4.89 30.96 -7.62
C MET A 145 5.52 30.46 -8.93
N GLN A 146 4.96 29.39 -9.52
CA GLN A 146 5.48 28.71 -10.70
C GLN A 146 6.94 28.25 -10.51
N ALA A 147 7.30 27.78 -9.32
CA ALA A 147 8.63 27.31 -8.94
C ALA A 147 8.57 25.88 -8.35
N ASP A 148 7.77 24.99 -8.95
CA ASP A 148 7.67 23.60 -8.52
C ASP A 148 9.04 22.89 -8.66
N PRO A 149 9.60 22.32 -7.57
CA PRO A 149 10.84 21.56 -7.63
C PRO A 149 10.73 20.27 -8.44
N MET A 150 9.51 19.74 -8.65
CA MET A 150 9.32 18.50 -9.40
C MET A 150 9.76 18.63 -10.86
N PRO A 151 10.42 17.61 -11.43
CA PRO A 151 10.86 17.61 -12.82
C PRO A 151 9.68 17.48 -13.80
N SER A 152 9.82 18.12 -14.95
CA SER A 152 9.02 17.88 -16.17
C SER A 152 9.86 17.17 -17.24
N GLN A 153 9.25 16.73 -18.35
CA GLN A 153 9.94 15.98 -19.42
C GLN A 153 11.18 16.68 -19.99
N HIS A 154 11.24 18.01 -19.95
CA HIS A 154 12.37 18.80 -20.42
C HIS A 154 13.34 19.24 -19.31
N ASP A 155 13.11 18.78 -18.08
CA ASP A 155 13.96 19.08 -16.93
C ASP A 155 15.01 18.01 -16.64
N LEU A 156 14.87 16.80 -17.18
CA LEU A 156 15.79 15.71 -16.92
C LEU A 156 16.39 15.16 -18.20
N SER A 157 17.69 14.88 -18.14
CA SER A 157 18.35 14.00 -19.09
C SER A 157 19.25 13.04 -18.33
N ALA A 158 19.45 11.84 -18.86
CA ALA A 158 20.28 10.84 -18.24
C ALA A 158 21.21 10.19 -19.25
N GLU A 159 22.44 9.96 -18.83
CA GLU A 159 23.45 9.25 -19.60
C GLU A 159 24.00 8.12 -18.72
N CYS A 160 24.06 6.91 -19.26
CA CYS A 160 24.66 5.77 -18.57
C CYS A 160 25.74 5.16 -19.44
N SER A 161 26.87 4.79 -18.85
CA SER A 161 27.97 4.10 -19.55
C SER A 161 27.60 2.73 -20.12
N CYS A 162 26.39 2.23 -19.87
CA CYS A 162 25.84 1.04 -20.53
C CYS A 162 25.19 1.32 -21.90
N GLY A 163 25.03 2.58 -22.30
CA GLY A 163 24.53 2.96 -23.63
C GLY A 163 23.02 2.82 -23.85
N ARG A 164 22.24 2.49 -22.81
CA ARG A 164 20.76 2.38 -22.88
C ARG A 164 20.09 3.55 -22.16
N GLU A 165 19.10 4.18 -22.79
CA GLU A 165 18.39 5.37 -22.30
C GLU A 165 17.58 5.11 -21.01
N SER A 166 16.93 3.95 -20.87
CA SER A 166 16.13 3.58 -19.68
C SER A 166 16.62 2.27 -19.07
N CYS A 167 17.86 2.27 -18.57
CA CYS A 167 18.50 1.09 -18.01
C CYS A 167 18.20 0.88 -16.51
N LYS A 168 18.52 -0.32 -16.00
CA LYS A 168 18.44 -0.63 -14.57
C LYS A 168 19.39 0.19 -13.69
N HIS A 169 20.53 0.64 -14.23
CA HIS A 169 21.45 1.51 -13.49
C HIS A 169 20.86 2.90 -13.26
N LEU A 170 20.10 3.42 -14.24
CA LEU A 170 19.35 4.66 -14.08
C LEU A 170 18.23 4.48 -13.05
N ALA A 171 17.51 3.36 -13.08
CA ALA A 171 16.53 3.05 -12.03
C ALA A 171 17.16 3.01 -10.63
N ALA A 172 18.35 2.42 -10.50
CA ALA A 172 19.10 2.40 -9.24
C ALA A 172 19.51 3.81 -8.77
N LEU A 173 20.01 4.66 -9.68
CA LEU A 173 20.32 6.06 -9.38
C LEU A 173 19.07 6.81 -8.90
N LEU A 174 17.93 6.67 -9.60
CA LEU A 174 16.69 7.36 -9.24
C LEU A 174 16.18 6.94 -7.85
N VAL A 175 16.24 5.65 -7.52
CA VAL A 175 15.85 5.15 -6.19
C VAL A 175 16.79 5.70 -5.12
N ALA A 176 18.11 5.61 -5.32
CA ALA A 176 19.08 6.13 -4.35
C ALA A 176 18.91 7.65 -4.14
N LEU A 177 18.66 8.41 -5.21
CA LEU A 177 18.43 9.85 -5.11
C LEU A 177 17.11 10.15 -4.38
N ALA A 178 16.06 9.36 -4.62
CA ALA A 178 14.81 9.50 -3.88
C ALA A 178 15.00 9.27 -2.37
N ASP A 179 15.83 8.30 -1.98
CA ASP A 179 16.14 8.03 -0.57
C ASP A 179 16.94 9.19 0.08
N GLU A 180 17.87 9.80 -0.66
CA GLU A 180 18.55 11.03 -0.24
C GLU A 180 17.56 12.21 -0.10
N ILE A 181 16.63 12.38 -1.04
CA ILE A 181 15.57 13.41 -0.97
C ILE A 181 14.61 13.16 0.20
N ALA A 182 14.34 11.90 0.54
CA ALA A 182 13.53 11.56 1.71
C ALA A 182 14.21 12.02 3.01
N SER A 183 15.55 11.98 3.04
CA SER A 183 16.37 12.38 4.18
C SER A 183 16.60 13.90 4.24
N ASP A 184 16.83 14.55 3.10
CA ASP A 184 16.96 16.00 2.96
C ASP A 184 16.17 16.51 1.73
N PRO A 185 14.91 16.94 1.92
CA PRO A 185 14.09 17.47 0.83
C PRO A 185 14.64 18.74 0.16
N LEU A 186 15.53 19.49 0.83
CA LEU A 186 16.15 20.68 0.24
C LEU A 186 17.14 20.34 -0.87
N LEU A 187 17.57 19.07 -0.98
CA LEU A 187 18.34 18.58 -2.12
C LEU A 187 17.64 18.86 -3.45
N LEU A 188 16.31 18.84 -3.50
CA LEU A 188 15.60 19.21 -4.73
C LEU A 188 15.80 20.67 -5.12
N LEU A 189 15.82 21.58 -4.16
CA LEU A 189 16.08 22.99 -4.43
C LEU A 189 17.53 23.20 -4.84
N MET A 190 18.47 22.50 -4.18
CA MET A 190 19.89 22.50 -4.54
C MET A 190 20.10 22.02 -5.97
N LEU A 191 19.49 20.89 -6.37
CA LEU A 191 19.54 20.38 -7.74
C LEU A 191 18.92 21.33 -8.76
N ARG A 192 17.91 22.12 -8.34
CA ARG A 192 17.36 23.21 -9.14
C ARG A 192 18.23 24.47 -9.17
N GLY A 193 19.43 24.43 -8.57
CA GLY A 193 20.39 25.52 -8.66
C GLY A 193 20.29 26.56 -7.56
N VAL A 194 19.51 26.29 -6.50
CA VAL A 194 19.39 27.16 -5.33
C VAL A 194 20.53 26.89 -4.36
N ASP A 195 21.27 27.93 -3.98
CA ASP A 195 22.35 27.79 -3.02
C ASP A 195 21.79 27.51 -1.60
N ARG A 196 22.45 26.65 -0.84
CA ARG A 196 22.09 26.40 0.58
C ARG A 196 22.22 27.66 1.43
N VAL A 197 23.15 28.55 1.10
CA VAL A 197 23.29 29.86 1.76
C VAL A 197 22.04 30.71 1.52
N GLU A 198 21.50 30.69 0.30
CA GLU A 198 20.26 31.40 -0.05
C GLU A 198 19.01 30.82 0.65
N LEU A 199 19.05 29.55 1.06
CA LEU A 199 18.01 28.88 1.85
C LEU A 199 18.04 29.26 3.35
N GLY A 200 18.96 30.13 3.77
CA GLY A 200 19.11 30.57 5.17
C GLY A 200 20.02 29.69 6.03
N GLY A 201 20.69 28.71 5.41
CA GLY A 201 21.68 27.86 6.05
C GLY A 201 23.07 28.50 6.03
N GLY A 202 23.29 29.50 6.89
CA GLY A 202 24.63 29.96 7.25
C GLY A 202 25.34 28.92 8.10
N ALA A 203 25.73 27.80 7.50
CA ALA A 203 26.72 26.88 8.03
C ALA A 203 27.39 26.19 6.83
N GLN A 204 28.51 26.77 6.45
CA GLN A 204 29.58 26.15 5.71
C GLN A 204 29.78 24.72 6.21
N LEU A 205 29.32 23.74 5.43
CA LEU A 205 29.92 22.41 5.45
C LEU A 205 31.11 22.48 4.49
N ASP A 206 32.11 23.29 4.87
CA ASP A 206 33.47 22.86 4.56
C ASP A 206 33.68 21.56 5.32
N GLU A 207 34.09 20.55 4.56
CA GLU A 207 34.36 19.19 5.01
C GLU A 207 33.15 18.47 5.61
N THR A 208 32.66 17.47 4.88
CA THR A 208 31.88 16.36 5.43
C THR A 208 32.53 15.90 6.74
N PRO A 209 31.95 16.14 7.93
CA PRO A 209 32.51 15.60 9.15
C PRO A 209 32.16 14.12 9.15
N ALA A 210 33.18 13.27 8.98
CA ALA A 210 33.07 11.89 9.37
C ALA A 210 32.77 11.85 10.87
N GLY A 211 31.54 11.45 11.24
CA GLY A 211 31.25 11.03 12.60
C GLY A 211 30.59 12.03 13.55
N TRP A 212 29.51 12.69 13.14
CA TRP A 212 28.43 12.94 14.10
C TRP A 212 27.35 11.89 13.95
N PRO A 213 26.83 11.30 15.06
CA PRO A 213 25.85 10.24 14.98
C PRO A 213 24.58 10.87 14.40
N ARG A 214 24.39 10.66 13.10
CA ARG A 214 23.07 10.67 12.51
C ARG A 214 22.30 9.72 13.42
N ALA A 215 21.29 10.22 14.11
CA ALA A 215 20.24 9.35 14.61
C ALA A 215 19.55 8.78 13.36
N ARG A 216 20.24 7.87 12.65
CA ARG A 216 19.59 6.65 12.21
C ARG A 216 18.93 6.18 13.48
N ASP A 217 17.61 6.27 13.52
CA ASP A 217 16.90 5.13 14.08
C ASP A 217 17.61 3.93 13.44
N PRO A 218 18.34 3.10 14.21
CA PRO A 218 19.12 2.01 13.67
C PRO A 218 18.10 1.03 13.12
N GLY A 219 17.60 1.35 11.92
CA GLY A 219 16.51 0.69 11.27
C GLY A 219 16.87 -0.77 11.31
N ILE A 220 16.12 -1.49 12.11
CA ILE A 220 16.41 -2.88 12.33
C ILE A 220 15.96 -3.55 11.03
N ALA A 221 16.83 -4.38 10.43
CA ALA A 221 16.44 -5.14 9.25
C ALA A 221 15.06 -5.77 9.50
N ALA A 222 14.14 -5.68 8.54
CA ALA A 222 12.75 -6.10 8.75
C ALA A 222 12.69 -7.53 9.30
N ALA A 223 13.51 -8.44 8.79
CA ALA A 223 13.67 -9.80 9.32
C ALA A 223 13.99 -9.83 10.83
N THR A 224 14.90 -8.97 11.29
CA THR A 224 15.28 -8.84 12.70
C THR A 224 14.22 -8.12 13.54
N ALA A 225 13.47 -7.19 12.95
CA ALA A 225 12.31 -6.56 13.61
C ALA A 225 11.16 -7.55 13.81
N TRP A 226 10.98 -8.47 12.87
CA TRP A 226 9.96 -9.51 12.86
C TRP A 226 10.36 -10.75 13.69
N SER A 227 11.66 -11.06 13.81
CA SER A 227 12.14 -12.18 14.64
C SER A 227 12.20 -11.87 16.13
N ARG A 228 12.21 -10.58 16.49
CA ARG A 228 12.02 -10.16 17.89
C ARG A 228 10.62 -10.55 18.32
N HIS A 229 10.53 -11.53 19.21
CA HIS A 229 9.31 -11.83 19.95
C HIS A 229 8.92 -10.57 20.75
N ARG A 230 8.10 -9.70 20.15
CA ARG A 230 7.51 -8.59 20.87
C ARG A 230 6.45 -9.17 21.77
N GLN A 231 6.62 -9.00 23.07
CA GLN A 231 5.48 -9.10 23.96
C GLN A 231 4.48 -8.05 23.47
N ALA A 232 3.32 -8.51 22.99
CA ALA A 232 2.28 -7.59 22.54
C ALA A 232 2.04 -6.58 23.66
N PRO A 233 2.00 -5.27 23.38
CA PRO A 233 1.64 -4.31 24.40
C PRO A 233 0.31 -4.77 24.99
N ALA A 234 0.22 -4.84 26.32
CA ALA A 234 -1.03 -5.19 26.97
C ALA A 234 -2.08 -4.19 26.50
N LEU A 235 -2.98 -4.64 25.63
CA LEU A 235 -4.09 -3.83 25.19
C LEU A 235 -4.90 -3.51 26.43
N ALA A 236 -4.98 -2.22 26.77
CA ALA A 236 -5.90 -1.79 27.80
C ALA A 236 -7.28 -2.33 27.43
N SER A 237 -7.97 -2.94 28.39
CA SER A 237 -9.33 -3.45 28.19
C SER A 237 -10.15 -2.40 27.49
N HIS A 238 -10.59 -2.70 26.26
CA HIS A 238 -11.29 -1.75 25.42
C HIS A 238 -12.58 -1.34 26.14
N ARG A 239 -12.62 -0.12 26.68
CA ARG A 239 -13.88 0.42 27.18
C ARG A 239 -14.67 0.84 25.93
N PRO A 240 -15.88 0.31 25.71
CA PRO A 240 -16.70 0.79 24.60
C PRO A 240 -16.90 2.30 24.77
N PRO A 241 -16.69 3.11 23.73
CA PRO A 241 -16.90 4.55 23.83
C PRO A 241 -18.35 4.79 24.24
N SER A 242 -18.55 5.61 25.29
CA SER A 242 -19.89 5.92 25.82
C SER A 242 -20.71 6.81 24.89
N GLU A 243 -20.08 7.39 23.87
CA GLU A 243 -20.72 8.28 22.91
C GLU A 243 -20.23 7.98 21.50
N ARG A 244 -21.15 7.92 20.53
CA ARG A 244 -20.78 7.82 19.11
C ARG A 244 -20.17 9.14 18.69
N VAL A 245 -18.98 9.08 18.08
CA VAL A 245 -18.38 10.24 17.42
C VAL A 245 -19.34 10.73 16.34
N ARG A 246 -19.81 11.98 16.46
CA ARG A 246 -20.64 12.60 15.42
C ARG A 246 -19.73 12.93 14.25
N VAL A 247 -20.06 12.39 13.08
CA VAL A 247 -19.35 12.73 11.85
C VAL A 247 -19.95 14.02 11.30
N ASP A 248 -19.09 15.03 11.11
CA ASP A 248 -19.50 16.29 10.49
C ASP A 248 -19.98 16.07 9.04
N ALA A 249 -20.71 17.07 8.50
CA ALA A 249 -21.10 16.99 7.10
C ALA A 249 -19.84 17.05 6.22
N PRO A 250 -19.72 16.17 5.20
CA PRO A 250 -18.62 16.24 4.26
C PRO A 250 -18.71 17.52 3.40
N PRO A 251 -17.59 17.94 2.78
CA PRO A 251 -17.60 18.98 1.75
C PRO A 251 -18.63 18.67 0.64
N ALA A 252 -19.33 19.70 0.17
CA ALA A 252 -20.45 19.55 -0.77
C ALA A 252 -20.04 18.94 -2.14
N ASP A 253 -18.78 19.11 -2.51
CA ASP A 253 -18.16 18.61 -3.74
C ASP A 253 -17.62 17.19 -3.63
N SER A 254 -17.58 16.61 -2.42
CA SER A 254 -17.06 15.25 -2.20
C SER A 254 -17.95 14.13 -2.77
N GLY A 255 -19.22 14.43 -3.09
CA GLY A 255 -20.21 13.43 -3.48
C GLY A 255 -20.60 12.46 -2.35
N LEU A 256 -20.17 12.72 -1.11
CA LEU A 256 -20.51 11.92 0.07
C LEU A 256 -21.65 12.59 0.84
N SER A 257 -22.55 11.78 1.40
CA SER A 257 -23.57 12.27 2.34
C SER A 257 -23.13 12.01 3.78
N ARG A 258 -23.62 12.81 4.74
CA ARG A 258 -23.38 12.57 6.17
C ARG A 258 -23.84 11.16 6.59
N ALA A 259 -24.96 10.69 6.06
CA ALA A 259 -25.45 9.33 6.29
C ALA A 259 -24.51 8.27 5.70
N GLY A 260 -23.94 8.51 4.52
CA GLY A 260 -22.94 7.63 3.90
C GLY A 260 -21.64 7.57 4.69
N LEU A 261 -21.15 8.71 5.18
CA LEU A 261 -20.00 8.75 6.08
C LEU A 261 -20.25 8.03 7.40
N GLY A 262 -21.43 8.21 8.00
CA GLY A 262 -21.83 7.46 9.20
C GLY A 262 -21.82 5.95 8.97
N ALA A 263 -22.32 5.49 7.82
CA ALA A 263 -22.29 4.07 7.44
C ALA A 263 -20.87 3.53 7.25
N LEU A 264 -19.96 4.32 6.66
CA LEU A 264 -18.54 3.95 6.52
C LEU A 264 -17.83 3.87 7.88
N ALA A 265 -18.11 4.81 8.78
CA ALA A 265 -17.55 4.83 10.13
C ALA A 265 -18.03 3.62 10.95
N ASP A 266 -19.34 3.32 10.91
CA ASP A 266 -19.90 2.13 11.56
C ASP A 266 -19.25 0.86 11.02
N LEU A 267 -19.05 0.74 9.70
CA LEU A 267 -18.39 -0.42 9.10
C LEU A 267 -16.93 -0.56 9.55
N ALA A 268 -16.17 0.54 9.54
CA ALA A 268 -14.78 0.53 9.99
C ALA A 268 -14.68 0.08 11.47
N ALA A 269 -15.60 0.52 12.32
CA ALA A 269 -15.68 0.10 13.72
C ALA A 269 -15.99 -1.40 13.87
N HIS A 270 -16.93 -1.94 13.08
CA HIS A 270 -17.20 -3.39 13.09
C HIS A 270 -16.00 -4.21 12.64
N ARG A 271 -15.26 -3.77 11.61
CA ARG A 271 -14.03 -4.45 11.18
C ARG A 271 -12.94 -4.41 12.23
N ALA A 272 -12.75 -3.26 12.87
CA ALA A 272 -11.79 -3.13 13.95
C ALA A 272 -12.13 -4.08 15.12
N ALA A 273 -13.40 -4.22 15.47
CA ALA A 273 -13.85 -5.18 16.48
C ALA A 273 -13.57 -6.63 16.07
N ALA A 274 -13.90 -7.02 14.84
CA ALA A 274 -13.63 -8.37 14.34
C ALA A 274 -12.13 -8.71 14.33
N LEU A 275 -11.27 -7.76 13.97
CA LEU A 275 -9.81 -7.92 14.03
C LEU A 275 -9.29 -8.06 15.47
N LEU A 276 -9.94 -7.43 16.45
CA LEU A 276 -9.59 -7.57 17.86
C LEU A 276 -10.02 -8.92 18.44
N ASP A 277 -11.08 -9.53 17.90
CA ASP A 277 -11.56 -10.86 18.27
C ASP A 277 -10.80 -12.00 17.56
N ASP A 278 -9.68 -11.69 16.89
CA ASP A 278 -8.85 -12.62 16.12
C ASP A 278 -9.65 -13.36 15.01
N ALA A 279 -10.73 -12.74 14.53
CA ALA A 279 -11.50 -13.28 13.44
C ALA A 279 -10.66 -13.27 12.15
N PRO A 280 -10.68 -14.35 11.35
CA PRO A 280 -9.95 -14.38 10.09
C PRO A 280 -10.43 -13.23 9.18
N PRO A 281 -9.53 -12.59 8.42
CA PRO A 281 -9.90 -11.50 7.52
C PRO A 281 -10.94 -12.00 6.50
N GLU A 282 -11.92 -11.15 6.21
CA GLU A 282 -12.96 -11.42 5.21
C GLU A 282 -12.29 -11.81 3.87
N ALA A 283 -12.75 -12.91 3.25
CA ALA A 283 -12.09 -13.54 2.10
C ALA A 283 -11.96 -12.63 0.85
N ASP A 284 -12.70 -11.52 0.79
CA ASP A 284 -12.65 -10.51 -0.27
C ASP A 284 -12.09 -9.15 0.21
N GLY A 285 -11.41 -9.11 1.36
CA GLY A 285 -10.95 -7.85 1.97
C GLY A 285 -12.10 -6.93 2.40
N GLY A 286 -13.32 -7.44 2.44
CA GLY A 286 -14.52 -6.75 2.89
C GLY A 286 -15.21 -5.86 1.86
N LEU A 287 -14.72 -5.80 0.61
CA LEU A 287 -15.34 -4.95 -0.40
C LEU A 287 -16.75 -5.42 -0.79
N GLY A 288 -17.01 -6.73 -0.81
CA GLY A 288 -18.33 -7.26 -1.11
C GLY A 288 -19.32 -7.09 0.03
N VAL A 289 -18.88 -7.28 1.28
CA VAL A 289 -19.70 -6.98 2.47
C VAL A 289 -20.14 -5.51 2.47
N LEU A 290 -19.25 -4.59 2.09
CA LEU A 290 -19.58 -3.17 1.93
C LEU A 290 -20.57 -2.93 0.78
N ALA A 291 -20.38 -3.61 -0.35
CA ALA A 291 -21.26 -3.50 -1.51
C ALA A 291 -22.69 -3.96 -1.16
N GLU A 292 -22.85 -5.10 -0.52
CA GLU A 292 -24.16 -5.61 -0.06
C GLU A 292 -24.86 -4.64 0.90
N ARG A 293 -24.14 -4.14 1.92
CA ARG A 293 -24.69 -3.18 2.89
C ARG A 293 -25.13 -1.87 2.24
N LEU A 294 -24.47 -1.44 1.17
CA LEU A 294 -24.88 -0.25 0.41
C LEU A 294 -26.19 -0.49 -0.34
N VAL A 295 -26.38 -1.68 -0.93
CA VAL A 295 -27.63 -2.06 -1.58
C VAL A 295 -28.78 -2.13 -0.55
N GLU A 296 -28.57 -2.75 0.61
CA GLU A 296 -29.56 -2.81 1.69
C GLU A 296 -29.99 -1.43 2.19
N ARG A 297 -29.09 -0.45 2.14
CA ARG A 297 -29.36 0.95 2.51
C ARG A 297 -29.99 1.78 1.39
N GLY A 298 -30.40 1.13 0.29
CA GLY A 298 -31.20 1.74 -0.77
C GLY A 298 -30.38 2.29 -1.95
N LEU A 299 -29.09 1.98 -2.05
CA LEU A 299 -28.35 2.30 -3.28
C LEU A 299 -28.72 1.31 -4.38
N ALA A 300 -28.81 1.80 -5.62
CA ALA A 300 -29.12 0.96 -6.77
C ALA A 300 -28.06 -0.14 -6.96
N PRO A 301 -28.44 -1.43 -7.06
CA PRO A 301 -27.52 -2.55 -7.24
C PRO A 301 -26.54 -2.34 -8.40
N THR A 302 -27.02 -1.79 -9.52
CA THR A 302 -26.20 -1.48 -10.71
C THR A 302 -25.09 -0.47 -10.43
N THR A 303 -25.33 0.49 -9.54
CA THR A 303 -24.34 1.51 -9.17
C THR A 303 -23.28 0.91 -8.25
N VAL A 304 -23.72 0.04 -7.33
CA VAL A 304 -22.83 -0.67 -6.41
C VAL A 304 -21.95 -1.65 -7.18
N ALA A 305 -22.53 -2.53 -8.01
CA ALA A 305 -21.85 -3.49 -8.86
C ALA A 305 -20.71 -2.86 -9.67
N LYS A 306 -21.01 -1.78 -10.39
CA LYS A 306 -20.03 -1.05 -11.20
C LYS A 306 -18.83 -0.53 -10.39
N ARG A 307 -19.03 -0.16 -9.12
CA ARG A 307 -18.00 0.42 -8.26
C ARG A 307 -17.23 -0.62 -7.45
N SER A 308 -17.88 -1.73 -7.09
CA SER A 308 -17.23 -2.84 -6.36
C SER A 308 -16.51 -3.81 -7.28
N GLY A 309 -16.78 -3.77 -8.59
CA GLY A 309 -16.27 -4.77 -9.54
C GLY A 309 -17.01 -6.11 -9.46
N LEU A 310 -18.15 -6.16 -8.76
CA LEU A 310 -19.01 -7.34 -8.65
C LEU A 310 -20.14 -7.26 -9.67
N SER A 311 -20.64 -8.41 -10.13
CA SER A 311 -21.85 -8.46 -10.94
C SER A 311 -23.11 -8.25 -10.08
N ASN A 312 -24.25 -7.94 -10.70
CA ASN A 312 -25.51 -7.82 -9.96
C ASN A 312 -25.93 -9.18 -9.37
N GLU A 313 -25.68 -10.25 -10.10
CA GLU A 313 -25.94 -11.63 -9.71
C GLU A 313 -25.07 -12.02 -8.50
N GLU A 314 -23.78 -11.69 -8.51
CA GLU A 314 -22.89 -11.91 -7.38
C GLU A 314 -23.35 -11.17 -6.13
N LEU A 315 -23.83 -9.93 -6.26
CA LEU A 315 -24.38 -9.17 -5.14
C LEU A 315 -25.65 -9.81 -4.57
N GLU A 316 -26.55 -10.30 -5.44
CA GLU A 316 -27.78 -10.94 -5.01
C GLU A 316 -27.51 -12.29 -4.32
N VAL A 317 -26.58 -13.10 -4.83
CA VAL A 317 -26.17 -14.37 -4.22
C VAL A 317 -25.65 -14.14 -2.80
N ARG A 318 -24.76 -13.16 -2.63
CA ARG A 318 -24.20 -12.85 -1.30
C ARG A 318 -25.25 -12.25 -0.36
N ARG A 319 -26.12 -11.35 -0.86
CA ARG A 319 -27.26 -10.82 -0.08
C ARG A 319 -28.14 -11.96 0.45
N ARG A 320 -28.50 -12.93 -0.38
CA ARG A 320 -29.30 -14.10 0.04
C ARG A 320 -28.61 -14.91 1.12
N ALA A 321 -27.33 -15.21 0.94
CA ALA A 321 -26.56 -15.96 1.93
C ALA A 321 -26.44 -15.21 3.27
N ARG A 322 -26.33 -13.87 3.21
CA ARG A 322 -26.34 -13.00 4.38
C ARG A 322 -27.67 -12.98 5.10
N VAL A 323 -28.78 -12.86 4.38
CA VAL A 323 -30.13 -12.93 4.96
C VAL A 323 -30.35 -14.26 5.66
N LEU A 324 -29.82 -15.35 5.09
CA LEU A 324 -29.94 -16.68 5.65
C LEU A 324 -29.09 -16.87 6.92
N ALA A 325 -27.80 -16.55 6.87
CA ALA A 325 -26.83 -16.97 7.89
C ALA A 325 -25.79 -15.90 8.25
N GLY A 326 -26.08 -14.63 7.97
CA GLY A 326 -25.21 -13.50 8.29
C GLY A 326 -23.84 -13.60 7.60
N GLU A 327 -22.80 -13.16 8.32
CA GLU A 327 -21.42 -13.16 7.80
C GLU A 327 -20.92 -14.58 7.48
N ALA A 328 -21.36 -15.59 8.25
CA ALA A 328 -20.95 -16.98 8.04
C ALA A 328 -21.46 -17.53 6.69
N GLY A 329 -22.68 -17.14 6.29
CA GLY A 329 -23.24 -17.50 4.98
C GLY A 329 -22.49 -16.86 3.81
N VAL A 330 -22.03 -15.62 3.95
CA VAL A 330 -21.20 -14.97 2.91
C VAL A 330 -19.81 -15.59 2.88
N ALA A 331 -19.22 -15.87 4.04
CA ALA A 331 -17.88 -16.47 4.13
C ALA A 331 -17.80 -17.82 3.41
N VAL A 332 -18.79 -18.70 3.56
CA VAL A 332 -18.77 -20.02 2.88
C VAL A 332 -18.88 -19.92 1.35
N LEU A 333 -19.42 -18.83 0.82
CA LEU A 333 -19.44 -18.58 -0.62
C LEU A 333 -18.06 -18.24 -1.18
N LEU A 334 -17.23 -17.56 -0.40
CA LEU A 334 -15.99 -16.93 -0.84
C LEU A 334 -14.75 -17.70 -0.40
N ASP A 335 -14.76 -18.31 0.79
CA ASP A 335 -13.60 -18.98 1.35
C ASP A 335 -13.31 -20.29 0.63
N ARG A 336 -12.05 -20.42 0.20
CA ARG A 336 -11.51 -21.55 -0.55
C ARG A 336 -10.24 -22.02 0.14
N PHE A 337 -10.27 -23.24 0.63
CA PHE A 337 -9.13 -23.87 1.29
C PHE A 337 -9.13 -25.37 1.02
N GLU A 338 -7.98 -26.03 1.14
CA GLU A 338 -7.90 -27.48 1.09
C GLU A 338 -8.43 -28.04 2.42
N ALA A 339 -9.59 -28.69 2.37
CA ALA A 339 -10.23 -29.30 3.53
C ALA A 339 -9.66 -30.70 3.80
N ASP A 340 -9.91 -31.22 5.00
CA ASP A 340 -9.52 -32.59 5.36
C ASP A 340 -10.18 -33.61 4.39
N PRO A 341 -9.41 -34.52 3.77
CA PRO A 341 -9.98 -35.56 2.92
C PRO A 341 -11.05 -36.42 3.60
N ASP A 342 -10.96 -36.64 4.91
CA ASP A 342 -11.92 -37.45 5.66
C ASP A 342 -13.27 -36.72 5.77
N ASP A 343 -13.25 -35.42 6.10
CA ASP A 343 -14.44 -34.57 6.08
C ASP A 343 -15.08 -34.58 4.68
N LEU A 344 -14.28 -34.45 3.62
CA LEU A 344 -14.79 -34.48 2.25
C LEU A 344 -15.38 -35.84 1.86
N ALA A 345 -14.90 -36.94 2.44
CA ALA A 345 -15.47 -38.27 2.23
C ALA A 345 -16.84 -38.41 2.91
N ASP A 346 -17.01 -37.86 4.12
CA ASP A 346 -18.29 -37.83 4.84
C ASP A 346 -19.34 -37.03 4.07
N GLY A 347 -18.98 -35.82 3.63
CA GLY A 347 -19.87 -34.99 2.81
C GLY A 347 -20.20 -35.63 1.45
N ALA A 348 -19.27 -36.38 0.84
CA ALA A 348 -19.53 -37.08 -0.42
C ALA A 348 -20.52 -38.23 -0.23
N THR A 349 -20.40 -38.94 0.90
CA THR A 349 -21.31 -40.00 1.29
C THR A 349 -22.71 -39.44 1.56
N ALA A 350 -22.82 -38.32 2.28
CA ALA A 350 -24.08 -37.64 2.55
C ALA A 350 -24.77 -37.12 1.27
N LEU A 351 -24.02 -36.52 0.35
CA LEU A 351 -24.58 -35.96 -0.89
C LEU A 351 -25.06 -37.05 -1.87
N GLY A 352 -24.42 -38.22 -1.83
CA GLY A 352 -24.77 -39.40 -2.61
C GLY A 352 -24.46 -39.29 -4.11
N GLY A 353 -24.36 -40.46 -4.77
CA GLY A 353 -24.17 -40.56 -6.22
C GLY A 353 -22.77 -40.15 -6.71
N ARG A 354 -22.67 -39.73 -7.98
CA ARG A 354 -21.39 -39.33 -8.59
C ARG A 354 -21.08 -37.87 -8.27
N VAL A 355 -20.16 -37.66 -7.34
CA VAL A 355 -19.74 -36.31 -6.90
C VAL A 355 -18.37 -35.92 -7.45
N ARG A 356 -18.10 -34.61 -7.47
CA ARG A 356 -16.77 -34.02 -7.72
C ARG A 356 -16.34 -33.25 -6.47
N GLN A 357 -15.13 -33.50 -6.01
CA GLN A 357 -14.51 -32.79 -4.89
C GLN A 357 -13.42 -31.84 -5.39
N ARG A 358 -13.30 -30.67 -4.75
CA ARG A 358 -12.22 -29.70 -5.00
C ARG A 358 -12.11 -28.74 -3.82
N ALA A 359 -10.91 -28.56 -3.26
CA ALA A 359 -10.71 -27.69 -2.10
C ALA A 359 -11.69 -28.08 -0.97
N ASN A 360 -12.55 -27.15 -0.54
CA ASN A 360 -13.55 -27.34 0.52
C ASN A 360 -14.97 -27.61 -0.01
N LEU A 361 -15.15 -28.03 -1.27
CA LEU A 361 -16.47 -28.25 -1.87
C LEU A 361 -16.68 -29.64 -2.47
N ILE A 362 -17.94 -30.06 -2.46
CA ILE A 362 -18.43 -31.34 -2.99
C ILE A 362 -19.65 -31.04 -3.85
N THR A 363 -19.59 -31.35 -5.13
CA THR A 363 -20.65 -31.01 -6.09
C THR A 363 -21.24 -32.26 -6.72
N SER A 364 -22.56 -32.38 -6.70
CA SER A 364 -23.33 -33.39 -7.41
C SER A 364 -23.99 -32.76 -8.63
N GLY A 365 -23.40 -32.99 -9.80
CA GLY A 365 -23.93 -32.51 -11.08
C GLY A 365 -25.36 -32.98 -11.37
N PRO A 366 -25.71 -34.26 -11.14
CA PRO A 366 -27.05 -34.78 -11.42
C PRO A 366 -28.16 -34.16 -10.56
N THR A 367 -27.87 -33.80 -9.31
CA THR A 367 -28.87 -33.26 -8.37
C THR A 367 -28.86 -31.73 -8.32
N GLY A 368 -27.85 -31.08 -8.91
CA GLY A 368 -27.67 -29.64 -8.80
C GLY A 368 -27.42 -29.18 -7.36
N ARG A 369 -26.84 -30.04 -6.51
CA ARG A 369 -26.54 -29.75 -5.10
C ARG A 369 -25.02 -29.66 -4.89
N GLN A 370 -24.61 -28.80 -3.97
CA GLN A 370 -23.21 -28.65 -3.56
C GLN A 370 -23.13 -28.50 -2.04
N LEU A 371 -22.28 -29.30 -1.41
CA LEU A 371 -21.90 -29.12 -0.01
C LEU A 371 -20.58 -28.35 0.07
N ARG A 372 -20.48 -27.49 1.08
CA ARG A 372 -19.23 -26.80 1.43
C ARG A 372 -18.99 -26.92 2.93
N ILE A 373 -17.74 -27.10 3.30
CA ILE A 373 -17.30 -27.08 4.70
C ILE A 373 -16.62 -25.76 5.02
N ASP A 374 -16.97 -25.16 6.17
CA ASP A 374 -16.31 -23.96 6.70
C ASP A 374 -15.06 -24.33 7.53
N ARG A 375 -14.22 -23.35 7.89
CA ARG A 375 -12.99 -23.60 8.67
C ARG A 375 -13.24 -24.12 10.09
N ARG A 376 -14.49 -24.13 10.54
CA ARG A 376 -14.89 -24.66 11.86
C ARG A 376 -15.42 -26.10 11.73
N GLY A 377 -15.35 -26.70 10.55
CA GLY A 377 -15.80 -28.06 10.28
C GLY A 377 -17.31 -28.17 10.04
N ARG A 378 -18.02 -27.05 9.84
CA ARG A 378 -19.49 -27.08 9.66
C ARG A 378 -19.88 -27.08 8.20
N TRP A 379 -20.93 -27.81 7.89
CA TRP A 379 -21.46 -28.05 6.56
C TRP A 379 -22.54 -27.06 6.16
N TRP A 380 -22.58 -26.79 4.86
CA TRP A 380 -23.48 -25.84 4.23
C TRP A 380 -23.98 -26.40 2.90
N LEU A 381 -25.28 -26.28 2.64
CA LEU A 381 -25.92 -26.73 1.41
C LEU A 381 -26.17 -25.57 0.45
N LEU A 382 -25.71 -25.74 -0.78
CA LEU A 382 -25.99 -24.87 -1.90
C LEU A 382 -26.76 -25.63 -2.99
N ARG A 383 -27.61 -24.92 -3.72
CA ARG A 383 -28.29 -25.42 -4.91
C ARG A 383 -27.92 -24.60 -6.14
N SER A 384 -27.93 -25.27 -7.29
CA SER A 384 -27.76 -24.64 -8.58
C SER A 384 -29.04 -23.89 -8.94
N ASP A 385 -28.88 -22.62 -9.25
CA ASP A 385 -29.87 -21.69 -9.76
C ASP A 385 -29.47 -21.32 -11.21
N PRO A 386 -30.41 -21.35 -12.17
CA PRO A 386 -30.11 -21.12 -13.58
C PRO A 386 -29.66 -19.68 -13.89
N GLU A 387 -30.03 -18.69 -13.05
CA GLU A 387 -29.70 -17.28 -13.24
C GLU A 387 -28.53 -16.85 -12.33
N LEU A 388 -28.51 -17.35 -11.09
CA LEU A 388 -27.57 -16.90 -10.06
C LEU A 388 -26.41 -17.86 -9.81
N GLY A 389 -26.39 -19.04 -10.43
CA GLY A 389 -25.37 -20.05 -10.18
C GLY A 389 -25.57 -20.73 -8.83
N TRP A 390 -24.55 -20.81 -7.97
CA TRP A 390 -24.66 -21.53 -6.70
C TRP A 390 -25.20 -20.62 -5.59
N VAL A 391 -26.39 -20.94 -5.07
CA VAL A 391 -27.06 -20.17 -4.02
C VAL A 391 -27.06 -20.96 -2.72
N LEU A 392 -26.73 -20.31 -1.60
CA LEU A 392 -26.81 -20.90 -0.27
C LEU A 392 -28.27 -21.11 0.14
N VAL A 393 -28.60 -22.33 0.56
CA VAL A 393 -29.96 -22.73 0.93
C VAL A 393 -30.07 -23.04 2.42
N GLU A 394 -29.09 -23.74 2.98
CA GLU A 394 -29.16 -24.23 4.36
C GLU A 394 -27.78 -24.39 5.01
N GLY A 395 -27.75 -24.42 6.34
CA GLY A 395 -26.57 -24.51 7.19
C GLY A 395 -26.53 -23.40 8.25
N PRO A 396 -25.56 -23.44 9.17
CA PRO A 396 -24.54 -24.48 9.33
C PRO A 396 -25.08 -25.74 10.01
N SER A 397 -24.54 -26.92 9.66
CA SER A 397 -24.75 -28.18 10.39
C SER A 397 -23.41 -28.84 10.74
N ASP A 398 -23.36 -29.58 11.85
CA ASP A 398 -22.23 -30.43 12.20
C ASP A 398 -22.28 -31.78 11.45
N ASP A 399 -23.46 -32.17 10.95
CA ASP A 399 -23.69 -33.40 10.18
C ASP A 399 -24.08 -33.04 8.74
N PRO A 400 -23.31 -33.43 7.71
CA PRO A 400 -23.68 -33.18 6.32
C PRO A 400 -24.92 -33.96 5.89
N ALA A 401 -25.24 -35.10 6.52
CA ALA A 401 -26.41 -35.89 6.17
C ALA A 401 -27.71 -35.15 6.50
N SER A 402 -27.75 -34.42 7.62
CA SER A 402 -28.93 -33.66 8.05
C SER A 402 -29.35 -32.58 7.05
N LEU A 403 -28.39 -32.04 6.29
CA LEU A 403 -28.64 -31.05 5.23
C LEU A 403 -29.14 -31.70 3.94
N CYS A 404 -28.94 -33.01 3.82
CA CYS A 404 -29.33 -33.77 2.65
C CYS A 404 -30.66 -34.51 2.85
N GLU A 405 -31.24 -34.54 4.06
CA GLU A 405 -32.41 -35.37 4.44
C GLU A 405 -33.69 -35.15 3.61
N ASP A 406 -33.83 -34.04 2.89
CA ASP A 406 -34.88 -33.82 1.87
C ASP A 406 -34.58 -34.55 0.54
N ILE A 407 -34.29 -35.86 0.59
CA ILE A 407 -34.17 -36.73 -0.61
C ILE A 407 -35.55 -37.14 -1.12
#